data_AF-A0A2I1IPB5-F1
#
_entry.id   AF-A0A2I1IPB5-F1
#
_cell.length_a   1.000
_cell.length_b   1.000
_cell.length_c   1.000
_cell.angle_alpha   90.00
_cell.angle_beta   90.00
_cell.angle_gamma   90.00
#
_symmetry.space_group_name_H-M   'P 1'
#
loop_
_entity.id
_entity.type
_entity.pdbx_description
1 polymer ?
#
loop_
_entity_poly.entity_id
_entity_poly.type
_entity_poly.pdbx_seq_one_letter_code
_entity_poly.pdbx_strand_id
1 'polypeptide(L)'
;MDEREARMGWAMVAEPADAMAHLLTEKLGVIEAWAWLKTESSAVPVTGREGKEIASRLPAWRARLASCKVDALLPKWLRAGHRFLIPSDLNWPLDTDSLEAVPFGLWFIGNEKVLEALPGSVALVGARAATRYGEQVATQLAYELSQKDVVTISGGAYGIDAAAHRGALAGGGSTLSVQAGGLDRLYPQLNAQMFSQIQQEGGILSQIGPGGASF
;
A
#
# COMPACT_ATOMS: atom_id res chain seq x y z
N MET A 1 -0.12 -16.31 16.75
CA MET A 1 0.39 -15.40 15.72
C MET A 1 -0.01 -15.96 14.39
N ASP A 2 -0.83 -15.23 13.66
CA ASP A 2 -1.29 -15.63 12.33
C ASP A 2 -0.41 -15.01 11.22
N GLU A 3 -0.67 -15.40 9.97
CA GLU A 3 0.07 -14.90 8.81
C GLU A 3 -0.04 -13.37 8.67
N ARG A 4 -1.23 -12.81 8.94
CA ARG A 4 -1.50 -11.37 8.78
C ARG A 4 -0.69 -10.54 9.75
N GLU A 5 -0.63 -10.97 11.02
CA GLU A 5 0.16 -10.35 12.07
C GLU A 5 1.66 -10.36 11.69
N ALA A 6 2.16 -11.48 11.18
CA ALA A 6 3.57 -11.59 10.76
C ALA A 6 3.89 -10.68 9.56
N ARG A 7 3.04 -10.69 8.53
CA ARG A 7 3.18 -9.83 7.34
C ARG A 7 3.10 -8.35 7.68
N MET A 8 2.16 -7.97 8.53
CA MET A 8 2.03 -6.60 9.02
C MET A 8 3.27 -6.18 9.81
N GLY A 9 3.80 -7.07 10.66
CA GLY A 9 5.08 -6.86 11.33
C GLY A 9 6.22 -6.56 10.36
N TRP A 10 6.39 -7.42 9.34
CA TRP A 10 7.37 -7.22 8.28
C TRP A 10 7.19 -5.90 7.52
N ALA A 11 5.96 -5.56 7.14
CA ALA A 11 5.63 -4.29 6.46
C ALA A 11 6.00 -3.03 7.27
N MET A 12 6.17 -3.15 8.59
CA MET A 12 6.52 -2.03 9.46
C MET A 12 8.02 -1.93 9.75
N VAL A 13 8.78 -3.02 9.58
CA VAL A 13 10.22 -3.08 9.92
C VAL A 13 11.13 -3.13 8.70
N ALA A 14 10.67 -3.73 7.62
CA ALA A 14 11.36 -3.79 6.35
C ALA A 14 10.96 -2.59 5.49
N GLU A 15 11.91 -2.10 4.70
CA GLU A 15 11.60 -1.09 3.69
C GLU A 15 10.78 -1.72 2.55
N PRO A 16 9.98 -0.94 1.81
CA PRO A 16 9.38 -1.42 0.57
C PRO A 16 10.45 -2.02 -0.35
N ALA A 17 10.17 -3.21 -0.89
CA ALA A 17 11.09 -3.97 -1.73
C ALA A 17 12.44 -4.35 -1.07
N ASP A 18 12.49 -4.50 0.26
CA ASP A 18 13.67 -5.03 0.96
C ASP A 18 13.92 -6.50 0.57
N ALA A 19 14.82 -6.69 -0.39
CA ALA A 19 15.14 -8.01 -0.95
C ALA A 19 15.60 -9.02 0.11
N MET A 20 16.25 -8.58 1.20
CA MET A 20 16.73 -9.50 2.24
C MET A 20 15.59 -9.93 3.17
N ALA A 21 14.61 -9.07 3.41
CA ALA A 21 13.40 -9.45 4.13
C ALA A 21 12.58 -10.47 3.31
N HIS A 22 12.45 -10.24 1.99
CA HIS A 22 11.79 -11.20 1.09
C HIS A 22 12.53 -12.53 1.05
N LEU A 23 13.85 -12.52 0.86
CA LEU A 23 14.66 -13.75 0.86
C LEU A 23 14.54 -14.55 2.16
N LEU A 24 14.54 -13.87 3.31
CA LEU A 24 14.41 -14.54 4.61
C LEU A 24 13.01 -15.15 4.79
N THR A 25 11.97 -14.42 4.42
CA THR A 25 10.58 -14.89 4.53
C THR A 25 10.24 -15.99 3.53
N GLU A 26 10.87 -15.98 2.35
CA GLU A 26 10.79 -17.07 1.38
C GLU A 26 11.43 -18.36 1.92
N LYS A 27 12.62 -18.27 2.54
CA LYS A 27 13.34 -19.45 3.04
C LYS A 27 12.72 -20.08 4.28
N LEU A 28 12.18 -19.28 5.19
CA LEU A 28 11.66 -19.77 6.47
C LEU A 28 10.14 -19.92 6.53
N GLY A 29 9.41 -19.21 5.68
CA GLY A 29 8.02 -18.86 5.93
C GLY A 29 7.92 -17.52 6.68
N VAL A 30 6.88 -16.75 6.37
CA VAL A 30 6.71 -15.39 6.91
C VAL A 30 6.51 -15.38 8.43
N ILE A 31 5.83 -16.39 8.98
CA ILE A 31 5.54 -16.51 10.41
C ILE A 31 6.81 -16.84 11.18
N GLU A 32 7.57 -17.82 10.71
CA GLU A 32 8.81 -18.29 11.30
C GLU A 32 9.90 -17.22 11.23
N ALA A 33 10.02 -16.53 10.08
CA ALA A 33 10.94 -15.41 9.91
C ALA A 33 10.61 -14.25 10.88
N TRP A 34 9.32 -13.94 11.05
CA TRP A 34 8.89 -12.90 12.00
C TRP A 34 9.14 -13.32 13.45
N ALA A 35 8.85 -14.58 13.80
CA ALA A 35 9.14 -15.14 15.12
C ALA A 35 10.63 -15.05 15.44
N TRP A 36 11.50 -15.40 14.48
CA TRP A 36 12.95 -15.28 14.61
C TRP A 36 13.41 -13.84 14.81
N LEU A 37 12.89 -12.89 14.02
CA LEU A 37 13.29 -11.49 14.11
C LEU A 37 13.02 -10.89 15.50
N LYS A 38 11.92 -11.32 16.14
CA LYS A 38 11.54 -10.91 17.50
C LYS A 38 12.43 -11.51 18.60
N THR A 39 13.27 -12.49 18.29
CA THR A 39 14.28 -12.98 19.24
C THR A 39 15.46 -12.02 19.32
N GLU A 40 16.25 -12.09 20.40
CA GLU A 40 17.51 -11.34 20.52
C GLU A 40 18.69 -12.03 19.82
N SER A 41 18.48 -13.21 19.22
CA SER A 41 19.53 -14.02 18.59
C SER A 41 20.26 -13.28 17.47
N SER A 42 21.59 -13.24 17.50
CA SER A 42 22.40 -12.74 16.38
C SER A 42 22.64 -13.79 15.31
N ALA A 43 22.28 -15.05 15.55
CA ALA A 43 22.44 -16.14 14.60
C ALA A 43 21.34 -16.05 13.53
N VAL A 44 21.75 -15.66 12.32
CA VAL A 44 20.87 -15.66 11.14
C VAL A 44 20.65 -17.10 10.67
N PRO A 45 19.39 -17.53 10.48
CA PRO A 45 18.99 -18.89 10.13
C PRO A 45 19.17 -19.19 8.63
N VAL A 46 20.08 -18.47 7.97
CA VAL A 46 20.45 -18.60 6.57
C VAL A 46 21.97 -18.56 6.51
N THR A 47 22.57 -19.54 5.86
CA THR A 47 24.03 -19.68 5.79
C THR A 47 24.62 -19.01 4.54
N GLY A 48 25.94 -18.79 4.51
CA GLY A 48 26.64 -18.32 3.32
C GLY A 48 26.55 -16.81 3.10
N ARG A 49 26.58 -16.40 1.83
CA ARG A 49 26.58 -14.97 1.44
C ARG A 49 25.27 -14.29 1.83
N GLU A 50 24.15 -14.91 1.51
CA GLU A 50 22.79 -14.44 1.84
C GLU A 50 22.64 -14.19 3.36
N GLY A 51 23.13 -15.11 4.19
CA GLY A 51 23.14 -14.95 5.65
C GLY A 51 23.89 -13.72 6.14
N LYS A 52 25.03 -13.40 5.51
CA LYS A 52 25.81 -12.19 5.83
C LYS A 52 25.08 -10.92 5.40
N GLU A 53 24.41 -10.94 4.25
CA GLU A 53 23.62 -9.80 3.74
C GLU A 53 22.39 -9.56 4.63
N ILE A 54 21.68 -10.61 5.05
CA ILE A 54 20.60 -10.53 6.04
C ILE A 54 21.12 -9.97 7.38
N ALA A 55 22.26 -10.48 7.87
CA ALA A 55 22.87 -9.98 9.12
C ALA A 55 23.18 -8.48 9.05
N SER A 56 23.53 -7.96 7.87
CA SER A 56 23.78 -6.52 7.67
C SER A 56 22.53 -5.65 7.81
N ARG A 57 21.33 -6.20 7.55
CA ARG A 57 20.04 -5.50 7.66
C ARG A 57 19.43 -5.59 9.06
N LEU A 58 19.81 -6.61 9.83
CA LEU A 58 19.26 -6.91 11.15
C LEU A 58 19.26 -5.71 12.12
N PRO A 59 20.32 -4.87 12.24
CA PRO A 59 20.28 -3.71 13.12
C PRO A 59 19.17 -2.72 12.77
N ALA A 60 18.95 -2.46 11.47
CA ALA A 60 17.91 -1.54 11.02
C ALA A 60 16.50 -2.09 11.29
N TRP A 61 16.27 -3.37 10.98
CA TRP A 61 15.00 -4.03 11.28
C TRP A 61 14.70 -4.03 12.79
N ARG A 62 15.71 -4.30 13.63
CA ARG A 62 15.55 -4.27 15.10
C ARG A 62 15.29 -2.87 15.65
N ALA A 63 15.93 -1.85 15.10
CA ALA A 63 15.64 -0.45 15.47
C ALA A 63 14.19 -0.07 15.15
N ARG A 64 13.68 -0.46 13.96
CA ARG A 64 12.27 -0.24 13.61
C ARG A 64 11.33 -1.08 14.47
N LEU A 65 11.68 -2.34 14.75
CA LEU A 65 10.91 -3.22 15.64
C LEU A 65 10.79 -2.63 17.05
N ALA A 66 11.89 -2.13 17.63
CA ALA A 66 11.91 -1.52 18.96
C ALA A 66 11.05 -0.24 19.06
N SER A 67 10.86 0.47 17.94
CA SER A 67 10.01 1.66 17.86
C SER A 67 8.62 1.38 17.27
N CYS A 68 8.34 0.13 16.88
CA CYS A 68 7.09 -0.28 16.27
C CYS A 68 5.96 -0.27 17.31
N LYS A 69 4.91 0.52 17.05
CA LYS A 69 3.75 0.67 17.94
C LYS A 69 2.48 0.02 17.37
N VAL A 70 2.62 -0.88 16.41
CA VAL A 70 1.45 -1.47 15.71
C VAL A 70 0.49 -2.13 16.67
N ASP A 71 0.94 -2.95 17.61
CA ASP A 71 0.02 -3.63 18.56
C ASP A 71 -0.83 -2.64 19.36
N ALA A 72 -0.24 -1.50 19.74
CA ALA A 72 -0.94 -0.45 20.47
C ALA A 72 -1.88 0.40 19.58
N LEU A 73 -1.52 0.60 18.31
CA LEU A 73 -2.24 1.48 17.39
C LEU A 73 -3.26 0.76 16.50
N LEU A 74 -3.07 -0.53 16.25
CA LEU A 74 -3.90 -1.34 15.36
C LEU A 74 -5.39 -1.29 15.75
N PRO A 75 -5.79 -1.45 17.03
CA PRO A 75 -7.20 -1.35 17.39
C PRO A 75 -7.80 0.02 17.04
N LYS A 76 -7.00 1.10 17.14
CA LYS A 76 -7.43 2.45 16.73
C LYS A 76 -7.59 2.54 15.21
N TRP A 77 -6.65 2.01 14.44
CA TRP A 77 -6.72 2.03 12.98
C TRP A 77 -7.88 1.20 12.44
N LEU A 78 -8.11 0.00 12.98
CA LEU A 78 -9.24 -0.84 12.58
C LEU A 78 -10.59 -0.15 12.85
N ARG A 79 -10.73 0.52 14.01
CA ARG A 79 -11.91 1.33 14.35
C ARG A 79 -12.09 2.54 13.44
N ALA A 80 -10.99 3.12 12.95
CA ALA A 80 -11.01 4.21 11.99
C ALA A 80 -11.23 3.73 10.53
N GLY A 81 -11.48 2.44 10.31
CA GLY A 81 -11.81 1.88 8.99
C GLY A 81 -10.61 1.40 8.20
N HIS A 82 -9.39 1.49 8.74
CA HIS A 82 -8.23 0.91 8.07
C HIS A 82 -8.30 -0.62 8.07
N ARG A 83 -7.75 -1.21 7.03
CA ARG A 83 -7.54 -2.65 6.87
C ARG A 83 -6.11 -2.90 6.43
N PHE A 84 -5.61 -4.10 6.68
CA PHE A 84 -4.33 -4.56 6.16
C PHE A 84 -4.59 -5.82 5.35
N LEU A 85 -4.50 -5.71 4.03
CA LEU A 85 -4.69 -6.78 3.06
C LEU A 85 -3.40 -7.60 2.93
N ILE A 86 -3.53 -8.90 2.71
CA ILE A 86 -2.41 -9.82 2.50
C ILE A 86 -2.64 -10.69 1.25
N PRO A 87 -1.60 -11.31 0.67
CA PRO A 87 -1.73 -12.14 -0.52
C PRO A 87 -2.75 -13.28 -0.44
N SER A 88 -3.01 -13.81 0.77
CA SER A 88 -4.01 -14.87 0.97
C SER A 88 -5.46 -14.36 1.05
N ASP A 89 -5.69 -13.05 0.94
CA ASP A 89 -7.04 -12.48 0.90
C ASP A 89 -7.68 -12.60 -0.48
N LEU A 90 -9.00 -12.86 -0.52
CA LEU A 90 -9.78 -12.87 -1.76
C LEU A 90 -9.69 -11.54 -2.52
N ASN A 91 -9.61 -10.42 -1.79
CA ASN A 91 -9.56 -9.06 -2.32
C ASN A 91 -8.12 -8.53 -2.47
N TRP A 92 -7.10 -9.40 -2.46
CA TRP A 92 -5.74 -9.01 -2.80
C TRP A 92 -5.70 -8.50 -4.25
N PRO A 93 -5.17 -7.28 -4.51
CA PRO A 93 -5.18 -6.73 -5.86
C PRO A 93 -4.43 -7.63 -6.85
N LEU A 94 -5.07 -7.93 -7.99
CA LEU A 94 -4.49 -8.76 -9.04
C LEU A 94 -3.14 -8.22 -9.53
N ASP A 95 -2.30 -9.11 -10.02
CA ASP A 95 -0.94 -8.86 -10.53
C ASP A 95 0.07 -8.32 -9.51
N THR A 96 -0.34 -8.07 -8.26
CA THR A 96 0.60 -7.71 -7.18
C THR A 96 1.62 -8.82 -6.92
N ASP A 97 1.21 -10.09 -7.11
CA ASP A 97 2.09 -11.25 -6.96
C ASP A 97 3.09 -11.42 -8.11
N SER A 98 2.88 -10.69 -9.23
CA SER A 98 3.79 -10.66 -10.38
C SER A 98 4.92 -9.63 -10.22
N LEU A 99 4.90 -8.85 -9.14
CA LEU A 99 5.95 -7.87 -8.84
C LEU A 99 7.25 -8.58 -8.43
N GLU A 100 8.39 -8.01 -8.82
CA GLU A 100 9.72 -8.51 -8.43
C GLU A 100 9.88 -8.57 -6.89
N ALA A 101 9.27 -7.61 -6.19
CA ALA A 101 9.15 -7.61 -4.74
C ALA A 101 7.69 -7.43 -4.34
N VAL A 102 6.99 -8.55 -4.14
CA VAL A 102 5.59 -8.58 -3.68
C VAL A 102 5.50 -7.95 -2.29
N PRO A 103 4.70 -6.90 -2.07
CA PRO A 103 4.50 -6.31 -0.75
C PRO A 103 4.09 -7.34 0.29
N PHE A 104 4.63 -7.24 1.52
CA PHE A 104 4.21 -8.11 2.62
C PHE A 104 2.70 -8.03 2.87
N GLY A 105 2.13 -6.84 2.68
CA GLY A 105 0.70 -6.57 2.61
C GLY A 105 0.48 -5.11 2.24
N LEU A 106 -0.80 -4.72 2.12
CA LEU A 106 -1.20 -3.38 1.73
C LEU A 106 -2.20 -2.82 2.75
N TRP A 107 -1.95 -1.61 3.23
CA TRP A 107 -2.93 -0.86 3.99
C TRP A 107 -4.01 -0.32 3.07
N PHE A 108 -5.27 -0.47 3.48
CA PHE A 108 -6.43 0.00 2.76
C PHE A 108 -7.33 0.84 3.66
N ILE A 109 -7.95 1.88 3.11
CA ILE A 109 -9.08 2.57 3.73
C ILE A 109 -10.09 2.98 2.66
N GLY A 110 -11.36 2.66 2.90
CA GLY A 110 -12.47 3.05 2.05
C GLY A 110 -13.53 1.97 1.91
N ASN A 111 -14.29 2.02 0.83
CA ASN A 111 -15.32 1.06 0.48
C ASN A 111 -14.71 -0.17 -0.20
N GLU A 112 -14.71 -1.32 0.50
CA GLU A 112 -14.10 -2.57 0.03
C GLU A 112 -14.66 -3.08 -1.31
N LYS A 113 -15.85 -2.65 -1.74
CA LYS A 113 -16.40 -2.98 -3.07
C LYS A 113 -15.50 -2.54 -4.22
N VAL A 114 -14.70 -1.49 -4.03
CA VAL A 114 -13.72 -1.05 -5.05
C VAL A 114 -12.68 -2.13 -5.34
N LEU A 115 -12.35 -2.97 -4.34
CA LEU A 115 -11.35 -4.03 -4.47
C LEU A 115 -11.87 -5.16 -5.38
N GLU A 116 -13.16 -5.47 -5.30
CA GLU A 116 -13.83 -6.47 -6.14
C GLU A 116 -13.85 -6.06 -7.62
N ALA A 117 -13.84 -4.75 -7.90
CA ALA A 117 -13.89 -4.19 -9.24
C ALA A 117 -12.50 -3.97 -9.89
N LEU A 118 -11.40 -4.26 -9.19
CA LEU A 118 -10.04 -4.07 -9.71
C LEU A 118 -9.69 -4.91 -10.97
N PRO A 119 -10.19 -6.15 -11.16
CA PRO A 119 -9.85 -6.94 -12.36
C PRO A 119 -10.21 -6.32 -13.71
N GLY A 120 -11.05 -5.28 -13.74
CA GLY A 120 -11.39 -4.52 -14.95
C GLY A 120 -11.00 -3.04 -14.88
N SER A 121 -10.18 -2.65 -13.90
CA SER A 121 -9.80 -1.27 -13.65
C SER A 121 -8.76 -0.74 -14.66
N VAL A 122 -8.62 0.59 -14.73
CA VAL A 122 -7.65 1.26 -15.60
C VAL A 122 -6.81 2.24 -14.79
N ALA A 123 -5.48 2.13 -14.92
CA ALA A 123 -4.56 3.11 -14.38
C ALA A 123 -4.49 4.34 -15.29
N LEU A 124 -4.80 5.52 -14.75
CA LEU A 124 -4.64 6.81 -15.43
C LEU A 124 -3.61 7.65 -14.67
N VAL A 125 -2.43 7.83 -15.29
CA VAL A 125 -1.28 8.50 -14.69
C VAL A 125 -0.69 9.51 -15.66
N GLY A 126 0.02 10.52 -15.14
CA GLY A 126 0.73 11.45 -16.02
C GLY A 126 1.47 12.58 -15.32
N ALA A 127 1.68 13.67 -16.05
CA ALA A 127 2.49 14.79 -15.58
C ALA A 127 1.88 15.48 -14.35
N ARG A 128 2.72 15.76 -13.34
CA ARG A 128 2.35 16.56 -12.16
C ARG A 128 2.08 18.03 -12.49
N ALA A 129 2.80 18.56 -13.49
CA ALA A 129 2.61 19.90 -14.05
C ALA A 129 1.93 19.79 -15.42
N ALA A 130 0.69 19.28 -15.43
CA ALA A 130 -0.07 19.09 -16.65
C ALA A 130 -0.55 20.42 -17.24
N THR A 131 -0.77 20.45 -18.55
CA THR A 131 -1.49 21.56 -19.19
C THR A 131 -2.98 21.45 -18.86
N ARG A 132 -3.71 22.57 -18.95
CA ARG A 132 -5.18 22.56 -18.78
C ARG A 132 -5.86 21.57 -19.74
N TYR A 133 -5.38 21.47 -20.98
CA TYR A 133 -5.90 20.50 -21.94
C TYR A 133 -5.66 19.06 -21.48
N GLY A 134 -4.46 18.75 -20.98
CA GLY A 134 -4.15 17.42 -20.44
C GLY A 134 -5.05 17.05 -19.26
N GLU A 135 -5.27 17.99 -18.33
CA GLU A 135 -6.19 17.79 -17.21
C GLU A 135 -7.63 17.58 -17.67
N GLN A 136 -8.10 18.33 -18.67
CA GLN A 136 -9.44 18.16 -19.24
C GLN A 136 -9.61 16.78 -19.88
N VAL A 137 -8.63 16.32 -20.66
CA VAL A 137 -8.66 14.99 -21.28
C VAL A 137 -8.66 13.89 -20.23
N ALA A 138 -7.80 13.97 -19.21
CA ALA A 138 -7.75 12.99 -18.13
C ALA A 138 -9.06 12.94 -17.34
N THR A 139 -9.65 14.11 -17.04
CA THR A 139 -10.96 14.21 -16.37
C THR A 139 -12.06 13.55 -17.21
N GLN A 140 -12.12 13.86 -18.52
CA GLN A 140 -13.13 13.31 -19.41
C GLN A 140 -13.01 11.79 -19.57
N LEU A 141 -11.81 11.28 -19.75
CA LEU A 141 -11.57 9.84 -19.85
C LEU A 141 -12.01 9.11 -18.58
N ALA A 142 -11.61 9.61 -17.40
CA ALA A 142 -11.99 9.00 -16.14
C ALA A 142 -13.50 9.07 -15.88
N TYR A 143 -14.14 10.17 -16.27
CA TYR A 143 -15.59 10.31 -16.23
C TYR A 143 -16.28 9.24 -17.10
N GLU A 144 -15.86 9.09 -18.36
CA GLU A 144 -16.44 8.09 -19.26
C GLU A 144 -16.19 6.63 -18.82
N LEU A 145 -15.04 6.36 -18.20
CA LEU A 145 -14.76 5.06 -17.60
C LEU A 145 -15.70 4.77 -16.42
N SER A 146 -15.92 5.76 -15.55
CA SER A 146 -16.82 5.61 -14.40
C SER A 146 -18.27 5.34 -14.81
N GLN A 147 -18.74 5.93 -15.92
CA GLN A 147 -20.07 5.67 -16.49
C GLN A 147 -20.24 4.23 -17.03
N LYS A 148 -19.14 3.48 -17.15
CA LYS A 148 -19.10 2.08 -17.57
C LYS A 148 -18.71 1.15 -16.41
N ASP A 149 -18.81 1.62 -15.18
CA ASP A 149 -18.43 0.92 -13.96
C ASP A 149 -16.94 0.50 -13.92
N VAL A 150 -16.08 1.20 -14.68
CA VAL A 150 -14.64 0.94 -14.68
C VAL A 150 -13.96 1.81 -13.62
N VAL A 151 -13.33 1.15 -12.64
CA VAL A 151 -12.56 1.83 -11.59
C VAL A 151 -11.31 2.47 -12.19
N THR A 152 -11.13 3.76 -11.91
CA THR A 152 -9.87 4.46 -12.23
C THR A 152 -8.88 4.31 -11.08
N ILE A 153 -7.65 3.87 -11.36
CA ILE A 153 -6.53 3.83 -10.42
C ILE A 153 -5.56 4.97 -10.72
N SER A 154 -5.11 5.71 -9.69
CA SER A 154 -4.06 6.73 -9.85
C SER A 154 -3.34 7.03 -8.53
N GLY A 155 -2.28 7.84 -8.57
CA GLY A 155 -1.43 8.14 -7.41
C GLY A 155 -1.92 9.28 -6.50
N GLY A 156 -2.96 10.00 -6.91
CA GLY A 156 -3.47 11.16 -6.17
C GLY A 156 -2.56 12.40 -6.19
N ALA A 157 -1.49 12.40 -7.00
CA ALA A 157 -0.59 13.54 -7.14
C ALA A 157 -1.26 14.77 -7.81
N TYR A 158 -0.50 15.84 -8.02
CA TYR A 158 -0.96 16.98 -8.82
C TYR A 158 -1.14 16.60 -10.31
N GLY A 159 -1.80 17.48 -11.06
CA GLY A 159 -1.95 17.34 -12.51
C GLY A 159 -2.87 16.19 -12.89
N ILE A 160 -2.37 15.29 -13.75
CA ILE A 160 -3.17 14.21 -14.36
C ILE A 160 -3.82 13.29 -13.32
N ASP A 161 -3.12 12.92 -12.25
CA ASP A 161 -3.65 12.02 -11.24
C ASP A 161 -4.87 12.61 -10.52
N ALA A 162 -4.77 13.87 -10.07
CA ALA A 162 -5.90 14.58 -9.46
C ALA A 162 -7.07 14.76 -10.44
N ALA A 163 -6.77 15.07 -11.72
CA ALA A 163 -7.78 15.23 -12.75
C ALA A 163 -8.54 13.90 -13.01
N ALA A 164 -7.82 12.79 -13.07
CA ALA A 164 -8.42 11.46 -13.24
C ALA A 164 -9.35 11.10 -12.09
N HIS A 165 -8.91 11.26 -10.83
CA HIS A 165 -9.77 11.00 -9.68
C HIS A 165 -11.02 11.89 -9.66
N ARG A 166 -10.88 13.20 -9.94
CA ARG A 166 -12.03 14.11 -10.00
C ARG A 166 -13.00 13.74 -11.11
N GLY A 167 -12.50 13.31 -12.27
CA GLY A 167 -13.34 12.84 -13.38
C GLY A 167 -14.15 11.60 -12.99
N ALA A 168 -13.49 10.60 -12.39
CA ALA A 168 -14.16 9.37 -11.94
C ALA A 168 -15.26 9.65 -10.89
N LEU A 169 -14.96 10.47 -9.88
CA LEU A 169 -15.93 10.88 -8.85
C LEU A 169 -17.08 11.70 -9.46
N ALA A 170 -16.79 12.61 -10.38
CA ALA A 170 -17.82 13.42 -11.03
C ALA A 170 -18.80 12.59 -11.88
N GLY A 171 -18.34 11.45 -12.41
CA GLY A 171 -19.20 10.48 -13.09
C GLY A 171 -19.89 9.50 -12.14
N GLY A 172 -19.76 9.66 -10.83
CA GLY A 172 -20.46 8.86 -9.82
C GLY A 172 -19.96 7.42 -9.68
N GLY A 173 -18.79 7.10 -10.23
CA GLY A 173 -18.16 5.79 -10.06
C GLY A 173 -17.06 5.79 -8.99
N SER A 174 -16.53 4.61 -8.70
CA SER A 174 -15.45 4.44 -7.72
C SER A 174 -14.07 4.69 -8.33
N THR A 175 -13.14 5.17 -7.51
CA THR A 175 -11.73 5.33 -7.87
C THR A 175 -10.83 4.85 -6.73
N LEU A 176 -9.64 4.36 -7.08
CA LEU A 176 -8.66 3.86 -6.12
C LEU A 176 -7.39 4.71 -6.18
N SER A 177 -6.98 5.29 -5.05
CA SER A 177 -5.72 6.03 -4.97
C SER A 177 -4.61 5.18 -4.36
N VAL A 178 -3.46 5.07 -5.03
CA VAL A 178 -2.27 4.38 -4.50
C VAL A 178 -1.28 5.41 -3.99
N GLN A 179 -1.02 5.41 -2.69
CA GLN A 179 -0.22 6.42 -2.01
C GLN A 179 1.19 5.92 -1.71
N ALA A 180 2.17 6.81 -1.87
CA ALA A 180 3.57 6.54 -1.52
C ALA A 180 3.85 6.67 0.00
N GLY A 181 2.85 7.06 0.80
CA GLY A 181 3.01 7.39 2.22
C GLY A 181 1.95 6.75 3.09
N GLY A 182 2.11 6.94 4.40
CA GLY A 182 1.15 6.46 5.38
C GLY A 182 -0.24 7.05 5.14
N LEU A 183 -1.28 6.21 5.33
CA LEU A 183 -2.68 6.60 5.12
C LEU A 183 -3.17 7.66 6.13
N ASP A 184 -2.39 7.99 7.16
CA ASP A 184 -2.66 9.08 8.11
C ASP A 184 -2.18 10.45 7.61
N ARG A 185 -1.34 10.50 6.56
CA ARG A 185 -0.77 11.73 6.01
C ARG A 185 -0.81 11.71 4.48
N LEU A 186 -2.02 11.77 3.95
CA LEU A 186 -2.23 11.84 2.51
C LEU A 186 -1.59 13.10 1.93
N TYR A 187 -0.88 12.91 0.82
CA TYR A 187 -0.20 13.98 0.10
C TYR A 187 -0.63 13.98 -1.37
N PRO A 188 -0.86 15.15 -1.98
CA PRO A 188 -0.73 16.49 -1.41
C PRO A 188 -1.93 16.92 -0.56
N GLN A 189 -1.68 17.74 0.47
CA GLN A 189 -2.71 18.30 1.36
C GLN A 189 -3.78 19.10 0.60
N LEU A 190 -3.42 19.72 -0.53
CA LEU A 190 -4.36 20.46 -1.37
C LEU A 190 -5.47 19.56 -1.96
N ASN A 191 -5.23 18.25 -2.05
CA ASN A 191 -6.19 17.26 -2.51
C ASN A 191 -6.99 16.60 -1.35
N ALA A 192 -6.92 17.12 -0.12
CA ALA A 192 -7.56 16.50 1.05
C ALA A 192 -9.07 16.25 0.88
N GLN A 193 -9.81 17.19 0.28
CA GLN A 193 -11.24 17.01 0.03
C GLN A 193 -11.50 15.87 -0.97
N MET A 194 -10.70 15.80 -2.04
CA MET A 194 -10.77 14.71 -3.03
C MET A 194 -10.49 13.38 -2.35
N PHE A 195 -9.44 13.27 -1.54
CA PHE A 195 -9.15 12.03 -0.81
C PHE A 195 -10.28 11.61 0.14
N SER A 196 -10.94 12.55 0.81
CA SER A 196 -12.11 12.26 1.63
C SER A 196 -13.26 11.65 0.81
N GLN A 197 -13.50 12.15 -0.40
CA GLN A 197 -14.49 11.57 -1.32
C GLN A 197 -14.07 10.18 -1.81
N ILE A 198 -12.78 10.01 -2.17
CA ILE A 198 -12.24 8.71 -2.57
C ILE A 198 -12.43 7.68 -1.45
N GLN A 199 -12.22 8.04 -0.18
CA GLN A 199 -12.46 7.12 0.95
C GLN A 199 -13.93 6.72 1.10
N GLN A 200 -14.88 7.60 0.75
CA GLN A 200 -16.31 7.32 0.88
C GLN A 200 -16.82 6.44 -0.27
N GLU A 201 -16.40 6.73 -1.50
CA GLU A 201 -16.97 6.13 -2.72
C GLU A 201 -16.08 5.05 -3.34
N GLY A 202 -14.79 5.06 -3.03
CA GLY A 202 -13.78 4.13 -3.53
C GLY A 202 -12.81 3.73 -2.44
N GLY A 203 -11.50 3.86 -2.66
CA GLY A 203 -10.55 3.57 -1.59
C GLY A 203 -9.14 4.09 -1.83
N ILE A 204 -8.32 3.99 -0.79
CA ILE A 204 -6.93 4.39 -0.80
C ILE A 204 -6.07 3.22 -0.33
N LEU A 205 -5.04 2.89 -1.09
CA LEU A 205 -4.05 1.86 -0.81
C LEU A 205 -2.68 2.46 -0.52
N SER A 206 -1.92 1.82 0.37
CA SER A 206 -0.51 2.12 0.59
C SER A 206 0.23 0.91 1.12
N GLN A 207 1.48 0.71 0.71
CA GLN A 207 2.38 -0.25 1.37
C GLN A 207 2.93 0.29 2.70
N ILE A 208 2.90 1.61 2.88
CA ILE A 208 3.40 2.27 4.08
C ILE A 208 2.28 2.35 5.12
N GLY A 209 2.56 1.82 6.31
CA GLY A 209 1.63 1.88 7.43
C GLY A 209 1.41 3.29 7.97
N PRO A 210 0.31 3.53 8.70
CA PRO A 210 0.06 4.84 9.31
C PRO A 210 1.20 5.20 10.30
N GLY A 211 1.66 6.44 10.24
CA GLY A 211 2.81 6.94 10.99
C GLY A 211 4.16 6.74 10.29
N GLY A 212 4.19 6.00 9.18
CA GLY A 212 5.34 5.95 8.28
C GLY A 212 5.43 7.22 7.44
N ALA A 213 6.61 7.85 7.41
CA ALA A 213 6.88 8.94 6.49
C ALA A 213 7.18 8.38 5.10
N SER A 214 6.69 9.04 4.04
CA SER A 214 7.29 8.90 2.72
C SER A 214 8.70 9.49 2.73
N PHE A 215 9.63 8.82 2.05
CA PHE A 215 10.97 9.34 1.78
C PHE A 215 10.95 10.57 0.86
#